data_AF-A0A5D0MGF9-F1
#
_entry.id   AF-A0A5D0MGF9-F1
#
_cell.length_a   1.000
_cell.length_b   1.000
_cell.length_c   1.000
_cell.angle_alpha   90.00
_cell.angle_beta   90.00
_cell.angle_gamma   90.00
#
_symmetry.space_group_name_H-M   'P 1'
#
loop_
_entity.id
_entity.type
_entity.pdbx_description
1 polymer ?
#
loop_
_entity_poly.entity_id
_entity_poly.type
_entity_poly.pdbx_seq_one_letter_code
_entity_poly.pdbx_strand_id
1 'polypeptide(L)'
;FVEKIIKKIGEDEDKKNLEEYSNVNINPIKKEDIEKLMIKTLDIKKEKLYKKSYGNDYRNMFIYLLKKYTGLKLKKIGELFNIRYTSVSMKTKRFKEKCKRNKNLNKKKNLIEGIIKKNV
;
A
#
# COMPACT_ATOMS: atom_id res chain seq x y z
N PHE A 1 -31.38 7.39 -10.68
CA PHE A 1 -31.35 5.93 -10.38
C PHE A 1 -30.18 5.56 -9.46
N VAL A 2 -28.97 6.10 -9.68
CA VAL A 2 -27.78 5.91 -8.81
C VAL A 2 -27.99 6.41 -7.37
N GLU A 3 -28.60 7.58 -7.18
CA GLU A 3 -28.87 8.15 -5.83
C GLU A 3 -29.78 7.27 -4.96
N LYS A 4 -30.62 6.44 -5.58
CA LYS A 4 -31.56 5.56 -4.87
C LYS A 4 -30.91 4.26 -4.40
N ILE A 5 -29.80 3.85 -5.03
CA ILE A 5 -29.00 2.69 -4.61
C ILE A 5 -28.14 3.06 -3.39
N ILE A 6 -27.61 4.29 -3.37
CA ILE A 6 -26.79 4.82 -2.25
C ILE A 6 -27.61 4.91 -0.95
N LYS A 7 -28.91 5.23 -1.03
CA LYS A 7 -29.78 5.36 0.16
C LYS A 7 -30.29 4.04 0.73
N LYS A 8 -30.21 2.91 0.01
CA LYS A 8 -30.90 1.67 0.38
C LYS A 8 -29.99 0.56 0.91
N ILE A 9 -28.67 0.76 0.88
CA ILE A 9 -27.68 -0.21 1.35
C ILE A 9 -26.96 0.38 2.57
N GLY A 10 -27.51 0.11 3.76
CA GLY A 10 -26.73 -0.01 5.00
C GLY A 10 -26.47 1.27 5.78
N GLU A 11 -27.48 1.74 6.52
CA GLU A 11 -27.38 2.86 7.45
C GLU A 11 -26.48 2.62 8.68
N ASP A 12 -25.90 1.42 8.94
CA ASP A 12 -25.23 1.17 10.23
C ASP A 12 -23.80 0.56 10.24
N GLU A 13 -23.26 -0.05 9.16
CA GLU A 13 -21.94 -0.72 9.24
C GLU A 13 -20.79 -0.04 8.46
N ASP A 14 -21.07 0.86 7.51
CA ASP A 14 -20.08 1.31 6.52
C ASP A 14 -19.46 2.70 6.74
N LYS A 15 -19.78 3.39 7.84
CA LYS A 15 -19.10 4.67 8.16
C LYS A 15 -17.59 4.50 8.38
N LYS A 16 -17.13 3.30 8.74
CA LYS A 16 -15.70 2.95 8.85
C LYS A 16 -15.04 2.64 7.50
N ASN A 17 -15.81 2.37 6.46
CA ASN A 17 -15.30 2.02 5.12
C ASN A 17 -15.21 3.23 4.18
N LEU A 18 -15.89 4.35 4.45
CA LEU A 18 -15.83 5.54 3.59
C LEU A 18 -14.42 6.17 3.51
N GLU A 19 -13.60 6.05 4.55
CA GLU A 19 -12.20 6.50 4.49
C GLU A 19 -11.32 5.63 3.56
N GLU A 20 -11.74 4.40 3.25
CA GLU A 20 -11.00 3.52 2.31
C GLU A 20 -11.28 3.85 0.84
N TYR A 21 -12.37 4.58 0.53
CA TYR A 21 -12.73 4.95 -0.85
C TYR A 21 -12.28 6.37 -1.26
N SER A 22 -11.81 7.22 -0.34
CA SER A 22 -11.45 8.60 -0.65
C SER A 22 -10.10 8.78 -1.38
N ASN A 23 -9.35 7.70 -1.62
CA ASN A 23 -8.07 7.72 -2.35
C ASN A 23 -8.06 6.75 -3.53
N VAL A 24 -9.19 6.55 -4.21
CA VAL A 24 -9.21 5.77 -5.46
C VAL A 24 -8.48 6.59 -6.52
N ASN A 25 -7.19 6.28 -6.70
CA ASN A 25 -6.43 6.77 -7.83
C ASN A 25 -7.12 6.27 -9.11
N ILE A 26 -7.57 7.21 -9.95
CA ILE A 26 -8.44 6.98 -11.13
C ILE A 26 -7.72 6.08 -12.16
N ASN A 27 -6.38 5.97 -12.06
CA ASN A 27 -5.58 5.00 -12.79
C ASN A 27 -4.65 4.24 -11.81
N PRO A 28 -5.02 3.03 -11.35
CA PRO A 28 -4.21 2.27 -10.40
C PRO A 28 -2.88 1.86 -11.04
N ILE A 29 -1.78 2.21 -10.40
CA ILE A 29 -0.43 1.83 -10.85
C ILE A 29 -0.31 0.32 -10.75
N LYS A 30 0.34 -0.33 -11.73
CA LYS A 30 0.55 -1.78 -11.66
C LYS A 30 1.56 -2.12 -10.57
N LYS A 31 1.36 -3.28 -9.92
CA LYS A 31 2.31 -3.81 -8.91
C LYS A 31 3.73 -3.89 -9.47
N GLU A 32 3.85 -4.31 -10.72
CA GLU A 32 5.11 -4.49 -11.45
C GLU A 32 5.88 -3.18 -11.60
N ASP A 33 5.17 -2.06 -11.78
CA ASP A 33 5.80 -0.74 -11.91
C ASP A 33 6.34 -0.26 -10.57
N ILE A 34 5.61 -0.47 -9.47
CA ILE A 34 6.12 -0.20 -8.12
C ILE A 34 7.30 -1.10 -7.79
N GLU A 35 7.25 -2.39 -8.16
CA GLU A 35 8.35 -3.33 -7.97
C GLU A 35 9.62 -2.86 -8.68
N LYS A 36 9.52 -2.57 -9.99
CA LYS A 36 10.63 -2.05 -10.80
C LYS A 36 11.17 -0.74 -10.23
N LEU A 37 10.27 0.16 -9.82
CA LEU A 37 10.64 1.46 -9.27
C LEU A 37 11.45 1.31 -7.97
N MET A 38 11.01 0.44 -7.05
CA MET A 38 11.74 0.20 -5.80
C MET A 38 13.11 -0.44 -6.03
N ILE A 39 13.18 -1.44 -6.91
CA ILE A 39 14.44 -2.13 -7.26
C ILE A 39 15.45 -1.13 -7.81
N LYS A 40 15.04 -0.34 -8.81
CA LYS A 40 15.93 0.64 -9.47
C LYS A 40 16.33 1.78 -8.55
N THR A 41 15.38 2.37 -7.83
CA THR A 41 15.62 3.59 -7.04
C THR A 41 16.39 3.31 -5.75
N LEU A 42 16.19 2.13 -5.14
CA LEU A 42 16.82 1.79 -3.86
C LEU A 42 18.02 0.85 -4.00
N ASP A 43 18.36 0.47 -5.23
CA ASP A 43 19.41 -0.50 -5.56
C ASP A 43 19.33 -1.78 -4.70
N ILE A 44 18.18 -2.44 -4.77
CA ILE A 44 17.91 -3.67 -4.03
C ILE A 44 17.51 -4.80 -4.96
N LYS A 45 17.89 -6.02 -4.61
CA LYS A 45 17.41 -7.20 -5.31
C LYS A 45 15.93 -7.46 -5.02
N LYS A 46 15.22 -8.03 -6.00
CA LYS A 46 13.79 -8.36 -5.92
C LYS A 46 13.44 -9.19 -4.69
N GLU A 47 14.32 -10.09 -4.26
CA GLU A 47 14.09 -10.96 -3.11
C GLU A 47 13.90 -10.14 -1.83
N LYS A 48 14.52 -8.96 -1.70
CA LYS A 48 14.33 -8.09 -0.53
C LYS A 48 12.89 -7.61 -0.39
N LEU A 49 12.13 -7.51 -1.48
CA LEU A 49 10.71 -7.14 -1.44
C LEU A 49 9.82 -8.28 -0.93
N TYR A 50 10.20 -9.53 -1.20
CA TYR A 50 9.38 -10.72 -0.92
C TYR A 50 9.94 -11.65 0.18
N LYS A 51 11.13 -11.38 0.72
CA LYS A 51 11.72 -12.18 1.80
C LYS A 51 10.98 -11.93 3.11
N LYS A 52 10.39 -12.98 3.67
CA LYS A 52 9.85 -12.98 5.04
C LYS A 52 11.01 -12.96 6.03
N SER A 53 11.30 -11.81 6.61
CA SER A 53 12.22 -11.70 7.74
C SER A 53 11.77 -10.63 8.72
N TYR A 54 12.15 -10.78 9.98
CA TYR A 54 11.96 -9.74 10.99
C TYR A 54 12.69 -8.46 10.55
N GLY A 55 12.05 -7.31 10.74
CA GLY A 55 12.66 -6.02 10.39
C GLY A 55 12.84 -5.72 8.90
N ASN A 56 12.30 -6.51 7.96
CA ASN A 56 12.42 -6.22 6.53
C ASN A 56 11.60 -4.97 6.13
N ASP A 57 12.26 -3.81 6.17
CA ASP A 57 11.64 -2.53 5.85
C ASP A 57 11.30 -2.37 4.37
N TYR A 58 12.05 -3.01 3.46
CA TYR A 58 11.75 -2.98 2.04
C TYR A 58 10.45 -3.74 1.72
N ARG A 59 10.27 -4.92 2.29
CA ARG A 59 9.00 -5.66 2.20
C ARG A 59 7.83 -4.85 2.77
N ASN A 60 8.01 -4.25 3.95
CA ASN A 60 6.94 -3.48 4.59
C ASN A 60 6.60 -2.20 3.81
N MET A 61 7.62 -1.54 3.23
CA MET A 61 7.46 -0.39 2.34
C MET A 61 6.70 -0.80 1.07
N PHE A 62 7.04 -1.95 0.48
CA PHE A 62 6.38 -2.43 -0.72
C PHE A 62 4.89 -2.73 -0.47
N ILE A 63 4.57 -3.46 0.60
CA ILE A 63 3.18 -3.70 1.03
C ILE A 63 2.42 -2.38 1.23
N TYR A 64 3.08 -1.36 1.83
CA TYR A 64 2.50 -0.04 2.00
C TYR A 64 2.18 0.66 0.68
N LEU A 65 3.11 0.65 -0.28
CA LEU A 65 2.94 1.27 -1.59
C LEU A 65 1.86 0.56 -2.41
N LEU A 66 1.81 -0.77 -2.36
CA LEU A 66 0.75 -1.55 -3.02
C LEU A 66 -0.63 -1.19 -2.49
N LYS A 67 -0.80 -1.18 -1.16
CA LYS A 67 -2.07 -0.76 -0.53
C LYS A 67 -2.48 0.65 -0.96
N LYS A 68 -1.51 1.56 -1.10
CA LYS A 68 -1.77 2.98 -1.33
C LYS A 68 -2.02 3.35 -2.79
N TYR A 69 -1.37 2.68 -3.75
CA TYR A 69 -1.29 3.17 -5.14
C TYR A 69 -1.78 2.20 -6.23
N THR A 70 -2.07 0.93 -5.91
CA THR A 70 -2.34 -0.10 -6.95
C THR A 70 -3.79 -0.58 -7.03
N GLY A 71 -4.70 -0.03 -6.22
CA GLY A 71 -6.10 -0.48 -6.15
C GLY A 71 -6.28 -1.96 -5.71
N LEU A 72 -5.19 -2.67 -5.36
CA LEU A 72 -5.24 -4.07 -4.97
C LEU A 72 -5.98 -4.23 -3.64
N LYS A 73 -6.95 -5.17 -3.62
CA LYS A 73 -7.63 -5.58 -2.40
C LYS A 73 -6.62 -6.14 -1.39
N LEU A 74 -6.84 -5.88 -0.10
CA LEU A 74 -5.99 -6.37 0.99
C LEU A 74 -5.82 -7.90 0.96
N LYS A 75 -6.84 -8.64 0.55
CA LYS A 75 -6.78 -10.09 0.37
C LYS A 75 -5.75 -10.48 -0.69
N LYS A 76 -5.73 -9.80 -1.84
CA LYS A 76 -4.76 -10.05 -2.92
C LYS A 76 -3.33 -9.70 -2.50
N ILE A 77 -3.15 -8.60 -1.77
CA ILE A 77 -1.85 -8.28 -1.16
C ILE A 77 -1.47 -9.34 -0.12
N GLY A 78 -2.42 -9.86 0.66
CA GLY A 78 -2.17 -10.96 1.58
C GLY A 78 -1.63 -12.21 0.88
N GLU A 79 -2.30 -12.64 -0.19
CA GLU A 79 -1.90 -13.77 -1.04
C GLU A 79 -0.48 -13.58 -1.60
N LEU A 80 -0.18 -12.42 -2.19
CA LEU A 80 1.15 -12.10 -2.77
C LEU A 80 2.30 -12.25 -1.76
N PHE A 81 2.03 -12.05 -0.48
CA PHE A 81 3.04 -12.08 0.58
C PHE A 81 2.86 -13.26 1.53
N ASN A 82 1.95 -14.19 1.24
CA ASN A 82 1.59 -15.31 2.13
C ASN A 82 1.33 -14.85 3.59
N ILE A 83 0.47 -13.84 3.76
CA ILE A 83 0.02 -13.31 5.05
C ILE A 83 -1.49 -13.07 5.04
N ARG A 84 -2.11 -13.06 6.23
CA ARG A 84 -3.54 -12.73 6.36
C ARG A 84 -3.79 -11.28 5.92
N TYR A 85 -4.97 -11.00 5.35
CA TYR A 85 -5.34 -9.65 4.93
C TYR A 85 -5.28 -8.64 6.09
N THR A 86 -5.66 -9.04 7.31
CA THR A 86 -5.53 -8.20 8.53
C THR A 86 -4.09 -7.82 8.84
N SER A 87 -3.13 -8.70 8.50
CA SER A 87 -1.70 -8.43 8.66
C SER A 87 -1.19 -7.38 7.67
N VAL A 88 -1.82 -7.20 6.51
CA VAL A 88 -1.51 -6.13 5.56
C VAL A 88 -1.79 -4.77 6.20
N SER A 89 -3.00 -4.57 6.74
CA SER A 89 -3.37 -3.33 7.44
C SER A 89 -2.46 -3.05 8.64
N MET A 90 -2.15 -4.08 9.45
CA MET A 90 -1.25 -3.88 10.58
C MET A 90 0.19 -3.56 10.17
N LYS A 91 0.74 -4.24 9.14
CA LYS A 91 2.08 -3.96 8.61
C LYS A 91 2.21 -2.56 8.05
N THR A 92 1.23 -2.11 7.27
CA THR A 92 1.22 -0.75 6.72
C THR A 92 1.13 0.31 7.82
N LYS A 93 0.30 0.10 8.85
CA LYS A 93 0.25 0.98 10.04
C LYS A 93 1.60 1.03 10.76
N ARG A 94 2.18 -0.13 11.10
CA ARG A 94 3.48 -0.21 11.79
C ARG A 94 4.61 0.40 10.96
N PHE A 95 4.59 0.23 9.64
CA PHE A 95 5.55 0.85 8.74
C PHE A 95 5.47 2.39 8.77
N LYS A 96 4.26 2.97 8.68
CA LYS A 96 4.05 4.41 8.82
C LYS A 96 4.61 4.94 10.15
N GLU A 97 4.31 4.27 11.27
CA GLU A 97 4.84 4.64 12.59
C GLU A 97 6.36 4.48 12.69
N LYS A 98 6.95 3.53 11.96
CA LYS A 98 8.41 3.38 11.88
C LYS A 98 9.04 4.52 11.08
N CYS A 99 8.43 4.95 9.98
CA CYS A 99 8.90 6.11 9.20
C CYS A 99 8.91 7.40 10.03
N LYS A 100 7.93 7.61 10.93
CA LYS A 100 7.94 8.79 11.83
C LYS A 100 9.21 8.85 12.71
N ARG A 101 9.73 7.69 13.12
CA ARG A 101 10.89 7.57 14.01
C ARG A 101 12.22 7.41 13.26
N ASN A 102 12.20 6.84 12.06
CA ASN A 102 13.40 6.59 11.26
C ASN A 102 13.45 7.54 10.05
N LYS A 103 14.27 8.60 10.16
CA LYS A 103 14.45 9.61 9.11
C LYS A 103 14.93 9.02 7.78
N ASN A 104 15.87 8.08 7.80
CA ASN A 104 16.39 7.46 6.57
C ASN A 104 15.28 6.67 5.84
N LEU A 105 14.54 5.85 6.59
CA LEU A 105 13.42 5.10 6.03
C LEU A 105 12.33 6.01 5.46
N ASN A 106 12.04 7.13 6.14
CA ASN A 106 11.09 8.12 5.66
C ASN A 106 11.57 8.82 4.37
N LYS A 107 12.86 9.16 4.28
CA LYS A 107 13.47 9.73 3.06
C LYS A 107 13.30 8.77 1.87
N LYS A 108 13.64 7.49 2.03
CA LYS A 108 13.45 6.46 1.00
C LYS A 108 11.99 6.33 0.57
N LYS A 109 11.07 6.27 1.53
CA LYS A 109 9.62 6.24 1.26
C LYS A 109 9.18 7.48 0.46
N ASN A 110 9.55 8.67 0.90
CA ASN A 110 9.19 9.93 0.23
C ASN A 110 9.78 10.04 -1.18
N LEU A 111 11.00 9.53 -1.41
CA LEU A 111 11.61 9.49 -2.74
C LEU A 111 10.75 8.68 -3.72
N ILE A 112 10.36 7.45 -3.34
CA ILE A 112 9.51 6.59 -4.16
C ILE A 112 8.13 7.22 -4.39
N GLU A 113 7.51 7.75 -3.34
CA GLU A 113 6.20 8.42 -3.46
C GLU A 113 6.27 9.67 -4.34
N GLY A 114 7.38 10.42 -4.31
CA GLY A 114 7.59 11.57 -5.16
C GLY A 114 7.70 11.18 -6.64
N ILE A 115 8.36 10.06 -6.95
CA ILE A 115 8.42 9.55 -8.33
C ILE A 115 7.04 9.05 -8.78
N ILE A 116 6.33 8.30 -7.92
CA ILE A 116 4.98 7.82 -8.23
C ILE A 116 4.04 8.98 -8.58
N LYS A 117 4.01 10.03 -7.75
CA LYS A 117 3.12 11.18 -7.93
C LYS A 117 3.45 12.05 -9.15
N LYS A 118 4.65 11.94 -9.71
CA LYS A 118 5.03 12.64 -10.95
C LYS A 118 4.59 11.90 -12.22
N ASN A 119 4.25 10.61 -12.10
CA ASN A 119 3.92 9.72 -13.23
C ASN A 119 2.44 9.29 -13.24
N VAL A 120 1.62 9.89 -12.37
CA VAL A 120 0.16 9.73 -12.28
C VAL A 120 -0.44 11.11 -12.50
#